data_AF-A0A6J5W8Z3-F1
#
_entry.id   AF-A0A6J5W8Z3-F1
#
_cell.length_a   1.000
_cell.length_b   1.000
_cell.length_c   1.000
_cell.angle_alpha   90.00
_cell.angle_beta   90.00
_cell.angle_gamma   90.00
#
_symmetry.space_group_name_H-M   'P 1'
#
loop_
_entity.id
_entity.type
_entity.pdbx_description
1 polymer ?
#
loop_
_entity_poly.entity_id
_entity_poly.type
_entity_poly.pdbx_seq_one_letter_code
_entity_poly.pdbx_strand_id
1 'polypeptide(L)'
;MACNVNVVHQAAMASAIGQPNKPSQRPNASLSAPSNSKPKSCCKLLLSSQSSFISGFSPSRPQTLTPFRSSRAQNFPVVGSAKAEPLRIMISGAPASGKGTQCQLITQKYGLVHVAAGDLLRAEIASGSENGRRAREYMEQGQLVPDEIVVMMVKERLLQPDSKEKGWLLDGYPRSSSQAIALKELGFKPDLFILLEVPEEILVERVVGRRLDPITGKIYHLKYSRPETQEIVSRLTQRFDDTEEKVKLRLNTHHQNVEAVLSMYEDITIKAWI
;
A
#
# COMPACT_ATOMS: atom_id res chain seq x y z
N MET A 1 51.11 31.49 -2.53
CA MET A 1 51.72 30.78 -3.67
C MET A 1 50.66 30.68 -4.75
N ALA A 2 50.89 31.36 -5.88
CA ALA A 2 50.04 31.38 -7.04
C ALA A 2 50.67 30.53 -8.16
N CYS A 3 49.85 29.81 -8.93
CA CYS A 3 50.09 29.37 -10.30
C CYS A 3 48.70 29.35 -10.96
N ASN A 4 48.29 30.36 -11.74
CA ASN A 4 48.56 30.59 -13.17
C ASN A 4 48.46 29.33 -14.04
N VAL A 5 47.36 29.15 -14.79
CA VAL A 5 47.05 29.66 -16.16
C VAL A 5 47.45 28.63 -17.22
N ASN A 6 46.48 28.10 -17.97
CA ASN A 6 46.47 28.25 -19.43
C ASN A 6 45.12 27.94 -20.09
N VAL A 7 44.78 28.83 -21.01
CA VAL A 7 43.63 28.88 -21.94
C VAL A 7 44.18 28.64 -23.33
N VAL A 8 43.54 27.81 -24.17
CA VAL A 8 43.49 27.90 -25.66
C VAL A 8 42.24 27.10 -26.10
N HIS A 9 41.14 27.71 -26.57
CA HIS A 9 40.76 27.99 -27.99
C HIS A 9 40.66 26.73 -28.89
N GLN A 10 39.73 26.53 -29.84
CA GLN A 10 38.50 27.20 -30.33
C GLN A 10 37.95 26.33 -31.49
N ALA A 11 36.68 26.57 -31.89
CA ALA A 11 36.06 26.34 -33.21
C ALA A 11 35.64 24.90 -33.63
N ALA A 12 34.67 24.66 -34.51
CA ALA A 12 33.38 25.25 -34.93
C ALA A 12 32.87 24.41 -36.15
N MET A 13 31.55 24.46 -36.42
CA MET A 13 30.86 24.11 -37.71
C MET A 13 30.76 22.61 -38.09
N ALA A 14 29.75 22.07 -38.77
CA ALA A 14 28.43 22.49 -39.26
C ALA A 14 27.61 21.26 -39.77
N SER A 15 26.28 21.43 -39.82
CA SER A 15 25.21 20.85 -40.69
C SER A 15 25.37 19.55 -41.51
N ALA A 16 24.32 18.70 -41.47
CA ALA A 16 23.52 18.19 -42.62
C ALA A 16 22.50 17.11 -42.14
N ILE A 17 21.18 17.34 -42.16
CA ILE A 17 20.19 16.94 -43.20
C ILE A 17 20.12 15.42 -43.48
N GLY A 18 18.95 14.80 -43.23
CA GLY A 18 18.59 13.51 -43.83
C GLY A 18 17.49 12.69 -43.13
N GLN A 19 16.21 12.98 -43.39
CA GLN A 19 15.14 11.96 -43.50
C GLN A 19 15.06 11.53 -44.99
N PRO A 20 14.53 10.35 -45.42
CA PRO A 20 13.25 9.77 -44.99
C PRO A 20 13.14 8.22 -45.02
N ASN A 21 12.04 7.67 -44.45
CA ASN A 21 11.08 6.75 -45.10
C ASN A 21 10.30 5.85 -44.11
N LYS A 22 8.96 5.94 -44.22
CA LYS A 22 7.97 4.88 -43.90
C LYS A 22 7.82 3.96 -45.12
N PRO A 23 7.45 2.68 -44.97
CA PRO A 23 6.04 2.25 -44.96
C PRO A 23 5.81 1.08 -43.98
N SER A 24 4.63 0.54 -43.64
CA SER A 24 3.32 0.41 -44.28
C SER A 24 2.28 0.02 -43.21
N GLN A 25 1.01 0.29 -43.53
CA GLN A 25 -0.19 -0.05 -42.77
C GLN A 25 -0.47 -1.57 -42.79
N ARG A 26 -1.05 -2.10 -41.71
CA ARG A 26 -1.93 -3.28 -41.75
C ARG A 26 -3.37 -2.84 -41.42
N PRO A 27 -4.40 -3.37 -42.08
CA PRO A 27 -5.78 -3.04 -41.77
C PRO A 27 -6.35 -3.89 -40.64
N ASN A 28 -7.29 -3.28 -39.91
CA ASN A 28 -8.22 -3.91 -38.97
C ASN A 28 -9.23 -4.80 -39.69
N ALA A 29 -9.68 -5.87 -39.03
CA ALA A 29 -11.07 -6.33 -39.14
C ALA A 29 -11.49 -7.11 -37.88
N SER A 30 -12.49 -6.55 -37.21
CA SER A 30 -13.37 -7.08 -36.18
C SER A 30 -14.23 -8.27 -36.66
N LEU A 31 -14.78 -9.03 -35.70
CA LEU A 31 -16.08 -9.76 -35.65
C LEU A 31 -15.90 -10.85 -34.57
N SER A 32 -16.80 -11.23 -33.67
CA SER A 32 -18.14 -10.83 -33.23
C SER A 32 -18.53 -11.85 -32.14
N ALA A 33 -19.08 -11.42 -31.01
CA ALA A 33 -20.01 -12.22 -30.19
C ALA A 33 -21.40 -11.61 -30.41
N PRO A 34 -22.52 -12.35 -30.38
CA PRO A 34 -23.17 -12.66 -29.09
C PRO A 34 -24.08 -13.92 -29.07
N SER A 35 -24.83 -14.04 -27.97
CA SER A 35 -25.98 -14.93 -27.67
C SER A 35 -25.62 -16.17 -26.83
N ASN A 36 -26.39 -16.64 -25.85
CA ASN A 36 -27.72 -16.27 -25.38
C ASN A 36 -27.99 -16.92 -24.00
N SER A 37 -29.07 -16.47 -23.34
CA SER A 37 -29.92 -17.21 -22.38
C SER A 37 -29.54 -17.34 -20.89
N LYS A 38 -30.24 -16.54 -20.06
CA LYS A 38 -30.95 -16.99 -18.84
C LYS A 38 -32.35 -17.49 -19.27
N PRO A 39 -33.32 -17.93 -18.41
CA PRO A 39 -33.36 -18.06 -16.94
C PRO A 39 -34.05 -19.36 -16.42
N LYS A 40 -34.21 -19.49 -15.08
CA LYS A 40 -35.38 -20.00 -14.29
C LYS A 40 -34.88 -20.76 -13.04
N SER A 41 -35.16 -20.29 -11.82
CA SER A 41 -36.39 -20.47 -11.01
C SER A 41 -36.29 -21.69 -10.07
N CYS A 42 -36.38 -21.50 -8.74
CA CYS A 42 -37.60 -21.79 -7.97
C CYS A 42 -37.31 -21.90 -6.45
N CYS A 43 -38.21 -21.30 -5.65
CA CYS A 43 -38.34 -21.45 -4.20
C CYS A 43 -39.10 -22.72 -3.79
N LYS A 44 -39.08 -22.99 -2.47
CA LYS A 44 -40.05 -23.67 -1.58
C LYS A 44 -39.57 -25.02 -0.98
N LEU A 45 -39.40 -25.08 0.35
CA LEU A 45 -40.33 -25.61 1.40
C LEU A 45 -40.36 -27.16 1.39
N LEU A 46 -40.45 -27.96 2.46
CA LEU A 46 -40.77 -27.83 3.89
C LEU A 46 -40.52 -29.22 4.56
N LEU A 47 -40.52 -29.23 5.90
CA LEU A 47 -40.98 -30.28 6.82
C LEU A 47 -40.26 -31.64 6.91
N SER A 48 -39.91 -32.02 8.14
CA SER A 48 -40.65 -33.01 8.97
C SER A 48 -39.80 -33.39 10.20
N SER A 49 -40.26 -33.15 11.44
CA SER A 49 -41.04 -34.05 12.33
C SER A 49 -40.12 -35.08 13.04
N GLN A 50 -40.17 -35.47 14.33
CA GLN A 50 -41.18 -35.60 15.41
C GLN A 50 -40.38 -35.71 16.75
N SER A 51 -40.75 -35.07 17.87
CA SER A 51 -41.58 -35.56 19.01
C SER A 51 -41.21 -36.98 19.52
N SER A 52 -41.18 -37.33 20.83
CA SER A 52 -42.12 -37.00 21.90
C SER A 52 -41.72 -37.63 23.28
N PHE A 53 -42.32 -37.11 24.38
CA PHE A 53 -42.87 -37.81 25.58
C PHE A 53 -41.90 -38.35 26.69
N ILE A 54 -42.20 -38.41 28.01
CA ILE A 54 -43.42 -38.17 28.84
C ILE A 54 -43.08 -38.05 30.36
N SER A 55 -43.94 -37.31 31.10
CA SER A 55 -44.33 -37.32 32.54
C SER A 55 -43.26 -37.40 33.66
N GLY A 56 -43.35 -36.70 34.80
CA GLY A 56 -44.48 -36.09 35.52
C GLY A 56 -44.42 -36.56 36.99
N PHE A 57 -44.64 -35.67 37.97
CA PHE A 57 -45.26 -35.91 39.30
C PHE A 57 -45.10 -34.67 40.21
N SER A 58 -46.16 -34.36 40.95
CA SER A 58 -46.34 -33.34 42.02
C SER A 58 -47.16 -34.04 43.14
N PRO A 59 -47.56 -33.46 44.30
CA PRO A 59 -47.25 -32.18 44.98
C PRO A 59 -46.98 -32.32 46.51
N SER A 60 -46.63 -31.23 47.23
CA SER A 60 -47.39 -30.65 48.39
C SER A 60 -46.59 -29.78 49.40
N ARG A 61 -46.86 -28.46 49.36
CA ARG A 61 -47.20 -27.47 50.44
C ARG A 61 -46.27 -27.19 51.68
N PRO A 62 -46.48 -26.09 52.46
CA PRO A 62 -45.69 -24.84 52.37
C PRO A 62 -45.14 -24.32 53.72
N GLN A 63 -44.18 -23.37 53.74
CA GLN A 63 -44.04 -22.43 54.87
C GLN A 63 -43.60 -21.03 54.40
N THR A 64 -44.30 -20.03 54.94
CA THR A 64 -44.23 -18.59 54.71
C THR A 64 -43.17 -17.95 55.61
N LEU A 65 -42.30 -17.06 55.12
CA LEU A 65 -41.69 -15.99 55.95
C LEU A 65 -41.26 -14.74 55.14
N THR A 66 -41.99 -13.65 55.39
CA THR A 66 -41.60 -12.21 55.43
C THR A 66 -41.24 -11.43 54.14
N PRO A 67 -41.71 -10.16 54.00
CA PRO A 67 -41.31 -9.27 52.92
C PRO A 67 -40.07 -8.47 53.34
N PHE A 68 -38.94 -8.68 52.68
CA PHE A 68 -37.79 -7.78 52.81
C PHE A 68 -37.90 -6.63 51.81
N ARG A 69 -37.77 -5.42 52.35
CA ARG A 69 -38.00 -4.14 51.70
C ARG A 69 -36.81 -3.75 50.81
N SER A 70 -37.13 -3.35 49.58
CA SER A 70 -36.43 -2.36 48.75
C SER A 70 -34.90 -2.42 48.61
N SER A 71 -34.45 -2.73 47.40
CA SER A 71 -33.53 -1.83 46.71
C SER A 71 -33.84 -1.79 45.22
N ARG A 72 -34.33 -0.62 44.80
CA ARG A 72 -34.38 -0.09 43.44
C ARG A 72 -33.28 -0.71 42.56
N ALA A 73 -33.67 -1.56 41.60
CA ALA A 73 -32.80 -1.98 40.53
C ALA A 73 -32.38 -0.71 39.78
N GLN A 74 -31.17 -0.22 40.06
CA GLN A 74 -30.59 0.81 39.23
C GLN A 74 -30.25 0.13 37.91
N ASN A 75 -31.01 0.51 36.86
CA ASN A 75 -30.58 0.30 35.49
C ASN A 75 -29.25 1.04 35.33
N PHE A 76 -28.15 0.32 35.50
CA PHE A 76 -26.88 0.78 34.99
C PHE A 76 -27.02 0.83 33.47
N PRO A 77 -26.77 2.00 32.83
CA PRO A 77 -26.70 2.02 31.39
C PRO A 77 -25.61 1.01 31.01
N VAL A 78 -25.97 0.02 30.20
CA VAL A 78 -25.00 -0.82 29.51
C VAL A 78 -24.23 0.13 28.62
N VAL A 79 -23.10 0.61 29.12
CA VAL A 79 -22.13 1.38 28.33
C VAL A 79 -21.70 0.41 27.25
N GLY A 80 -22.24 0.61 26.04
CA GLY A 80 -21.83 -0.14 24.87
C GLY A 80 -20.30 -0.11 24.82
N SER A 81 -19.70 -1.30 24.74
CA SER A 81 -18.25 -1.45 24.61
C SER A 81 -17.78 -0.48 23.53
N ALA A 82 -17.06 0.57 23.91
CA ALA A 82 -16.43 1.47 22.96
C ALA A 82 -15.58 0.58 22.05
N LYS A 83 -15.90 0.58 20.76
CA LYS A 83 -15.12 -0.17 19.76
C LYS A 83 -13.71 0.40 19.86
N ALA A 84 -12.72 -0.45 20.12
CA ALA A 84 -11.33 0.01 20.17
C ALA A 84 -11.00 0.73 18.86
N GLU A 85 -10.40 1.92 18.96
CA GLU A 85 -9.99 2.68 17.78
C GLU A 85 -9.07 1.81 16.91
N PRO A 86 -9.27 1.78 15.58
CA PRO A 86 -8.51 0.93 14.69
C PRO A 86 -7.05 1.40 14.62
N LEU A 87 -6.13 0.43 14.57
CA LEU A 87 -4.69 0.68 14.57
C LEU A 87 -4.21 1.30 13.24
N ARG A 88 -3.39 2.34 13.32
CA ARG A 88 -2.87 3.10 12.17
C ARG A 88 -1.36 3.19 12.23
N ILE A 89 -0.69 2.69 11.20
CA ILE A 89 0.77 2.59 11.16
C ILE A 89 1.31 3.29 9.92
N MET A 90 2.41 4.02 10.07
CA MET A 90 3.24 4.47 8.96
C MET A 90 4.56 3.71 8.97
N ILE A 91 5.03 3.27 7.80
CA ILE A 91 6.35 2.67 7.63
C ILE A 91 7.14 3.45 6.58
N SER A 92 8.30 3.94 6.98
CA SER A 92 9.25 4.66 6.14
C SER A 92 10.63 4.00 6.15
N GLY A 93 11.48 4.44 5.24
CA GLY A 93 12.84 3.93 5.06
C GLY A 93 13.29 3.96 3.61
N ALA A 94 14.58 3.75 3.39
CA ALA A 94 15.22 3.88 2.09
C ALA A 94 14.66 2.91 1.02
N PRO A 95 14.76 3.20 -0.29
CA PRO A 95 14.38 2.27 -1.35
C PRO A 95 15.01 0.87 -1.15
N ALA A 96 14.22 -0.19 -1.28
CA ALA A 96 14.62 -1.59 -1.01
C ALA A 96 15.07 -1.92 0.43
N SER A 97 14.72 -1.11 1.42
CA SER A 97 14.91 -1.45 2.84
C SER A 97 14.04 -2.62 3.36
N GLY A 98 13.20 -3.23 2.51
CA GLY A 98 12.31 -4.34 2.90
C GLY A 98 10.93 -3.93 3.40
N LYS A 99 10.55 -2.64 3.29
CA LYS A 99 9.22 -2.13 3.68
C LYS A 99 8.07 -3.02 3.21
N GLY A 100 7.94 -3.23 1.90
CA GLY A 100 6.83 -4.00 1.33
C GLY A 100 6.67 -5.39 1.97
N THR A 101 7.78 -6.08 2.23
CA THR A 101 7.77 -7.37 2.94
C THR A 101 7.25 -7.24 4.36
N GLN A 102 7.75 -6.27 5.12
CA GLN A 102 7.29 -6.04 6.50
C GLN A 102 5.83 -5.58 6.54
N CYS A 103 5.41 -4.71 5.63
CA CYS A 103 4.02 -4.26 5.47
C CYS A 103 3.08 -5.44 5.24
N GLN A 104 3.45 -6.39 4.38
CA GLN A 104 2.66 -7.60 4.13
C GLN A 104 2.50 -8.44 5.40
N LEU A 105 3.58 -8.65 6.16
CA LEU A 105 3.52 -9.43 7.41
C LEU A 105 2.65 -8.73 8.46
N ILE A 106 2.80 -7.41 8.63
CA ILE A 106 2.04 -6.64 9.61
C ILE A 106 0.56 -6.58 9.24
N THR A 107 0.24 -6.30 7.97
CA THR A 107 -1.16 -6.25 7.51
C THR A 107 -1.86 -7.60 7.62
N GLN A 108 -1.18 -8.71 7.31
CA GLN A 108 -1.72 -10.05 7.51
C GLN A 108 -1.96 -10.37 8.99
N LYS A 109 -1.02 -10.00 9.87
CA LYS A 109 -1.11 -10.29 11.31
C LYS A 109 -2.22 -9.50 12.01
N TYR A 110 -2.36 -8.22 11.68
CA TYR A 110 -3.29 -7.30 12.37
C TYR A 110 -4.56 -6.99 11.57
N GLY A 111 -4.70 -7.52 10.36
CA GLY A 111 -5.87 -7.29 9.51
C GLY A 111 -6.00 -5.87 8.96
N LEU A 112 -4.89 -5.11 8.90
CA LEU A 112 -4.87 -3.72 8.45
C LEU A 112 -4.99 -3.61 6.93
N VAL A 113 -5.51 -2.48 6.46
CA VAL A 113 -5.48 -2.13 5.05
C VAL A 113 -4.10 -1.65 4.65
N HIS A 114 -3.42 -2.37 3.75
CA HIS A 114 -2.13 -1.94 3.20
C HIS A 114 -2.34 -0.85 2.13
N VAL A 115 -1.74 0.32 2.35
CA VAL A 115 -1.78 1.47 1.45
C VAL A 115 -0.36 1.84 1.05
N ALA A 116 0.09 1.36 -0.10
CA ALA A 116 1.40 1.67 -0.66
C ALA A 116 1.31 2.76 -1.72
N ALA A 117 1.84 3.95 -1.43
CA ALA A 117 1.79 5.09 -2.37
C ALA A 117 2.46 4.76 -3.72
N GLY A 118 3.53 3.97 -3.70
CA GLY A 118 4.19 3.53 -4.93
C GLY A 118 3.34 2.59 -5.78
N ASP A 119 2.54 1.70 -5.17
CA ASP A 119 1.65 0.79 -5.90
C ASP A 119 0.45 1.54 -6.47
N LEU A 120 -0.11 2.49 -5.71
CA LEU A 120 -1.17 3.37 -6.22
C LEU A 120 -0.70 4.19 -7.44
N LEU A 121 0.51 4.77 -7.40
CA LEU A 121 1.09 5.47 -8.55
C LEU A 121 1.28 4.55 -9.77
N ARG A 122 1.77 3.32 -9.55
CA ARG A 122 1.93 2.34 -10.65
C ARG A 122 0.59 1.90 -11.24
N ALA A 123 -0.44 1.77 -10.41
CA ALA A 123 -1.79 1.45 -10.87
C ALA A 123 -2.37 2.60 -11.72
N GLU A 124 -2.19 3.86 -11.31
CA GLU A 124 -2.56 5.04 -12.11
C GLU A 124 -1.79 5.11 -13.44
N ILE A 125 -0.49 4.79 -13.43
CA ILE A 125 0.31 4.71 -14.66
C ILE A 125 -0.22 3.62 -15.60
N ALA A 126 -0.69 2.50 -15.05
CA ALA A 126 -1.24 1.38 -15.81
C ALA A 126 -2.65 1.66 -16.35
N SER A 127 -3.46 2.46 -15.63
CA SER A 127 -4.79 2.87 -16.08
C SER A 127 -4.74 3.86 -17.26
N GLY A 128 -3.61 4.56 -17.43
CA GLY A 128 -3.42 5.56 -18.48
C GLY A 128 -4.15 6.88 -18.20
N SER A 129 -4.46 7.16 -16.92
CA SER A 129 -5.04 8.44 -16.52
C SER A 129 -4.08 9.61 -16.79
N GLU A 130 -4.61 10.84 -16.85
CA GLU A 130 -3.76 12.03 -17.02
C GLU A 130 -2.75 12.16 -15.86
N ASN A 131 -3.20 11.91 -14.62
CA ASN A 131 -2.32 11.87 -13.45
C ASN A 131 -1.29 10.75 -13.55
N GLY A 132 -1.66 9.58 -14.07
CA GLY A 132 -0.75 8.47 -14.33
C GLY A 132 0.32 8.83 -15.34
N ARG A 133 -0.02 9.53 -16.43
CA ARG A 133 0.95 9.97 -17.44
C ARG A 133 1.94 10.98 -16.85
N ARG A 134 1.45 12.00 -16.12
CA ARG A 134 2.31 12.95 -15.39
C ARG A 134 3.20 12.22 -14.38
N ALA A 135 2.65 11.30 -13.59
CA ALA A 135 3.41 10.54 -12.60
C ALA A 135 4.53 9.70 -13.22
N ARG A 136 4.28 9.12 -14.42
CA ARG A 136 5.29 8.35 -15.16
C ARG A 136 6.54 9.19 -15.44
N GLU A 137 6.38 10.42 -15.91
CA GLU A 137 7.50 11.31 -16.27
C GLU A 137 8.47 11.52 -15.09
N TYR A 138 7.94 11.81 -13.89
CA TYR A 138 8.75 11.98 -12.69
C TYR A 138 9.39 10.66 -12.24
N MET A 139 8.64 9.55 -12.26
CA MET A 139 9.14 8.25 -11.83
C MET A 139 10.24 7.71 -12.75
N GLU A 140 10.16 7.95 -14.06
CA GLU A 140 11.19 7.54 -15.01
C GLU A 140 12.50 8.28 -14.78
N GLN A 141 12.43 9.53 -14.32
CA GLN A 141 13.57 10.37 -13.94
C GLN A 141 14.08 10.09 -12.51
N GLY A 142 13.45 9.19 -11.76
CA GLY A 142 13.79 8.91 -10.36
C GLY A 142 13.41 10.04 -9.38
N GLN A 143 12.57 10.98 -9.81
CA GLN A 143 12.12 12.12 -9.01
C GLN A 143 10.85 11.80 -8.21
N LEU A 144 10.54 12.63 -7.21
CA LEU A 144 9.27 12.57 -6.51
C LEU A 144 8.14 13.10 -7.40
N VAL A 145 7.03 12.37 -7.43
CA VAL A 145 5.80 12.83 -8.07
C VAL A 145 5.25 14.03 -7.28
N PRO A 146 4.69 15.06 -7.94
CA PRO A 146 4.12 16.22 -7.27
C PRO A 146 3.15 15.86 -6.15
N ASP A 147 3.28 16.56 -5.02
CA ASP A 147 2.53 16.28 -3.79
C ASP A 147 1.02 16.32 -4.01
N GLU A 148 0.53 17.23 -4.86
CA GLU A 148 -0.90 17.35 -5.22
C GLU A 148 -1.50 16.01 -5.68
N ILE A 149 -0.76 15.26 -6.51
CA ILE A 149 -1.21 13.99 -7.07
C ILE A 149 -1.20 12.92 -5.98
N VAL A 150 -0.11 12.83 -5.22
CA VAL A 150 0.09 11.77 -4.23
C VAL A 150 -0.83 11.94 -3.03
N VAL A 151 -0.98 13.16 -2.51
CA VAL A 151 -1.83 13.49 -1.36
C VAL A 151 -3.28 13.14 -1.67
N MET A 152 -3.80 13.54 -2.83
CA MET A 152 -5.19 13.24 -3.22
C MET A 152 -5.43 11.74 -3.31
N MET A 153 -4.54 11.03 -3.99
CA MET A 153 -4.65 9.58 -4.18
C MET A 153 -4.60 8.81 -2.86
N VAL A 154 -3.71 9.19 -1.94
CA VAL A 154 -3.63 8.59 -0.59
C VAL A 154 -4.87 8.92 0.23
N LYS A 155 -5.33 10.19 0.21
CA LYS A 155 -6.55 10.63 0.90
C LYS A 155 -7.76 9.80 0.48
N GLU A 156 -7.99 9.66 -0.83
CA GLU A 156 -9.12 8.89 -1.36
C GLU A 156 -9.07 7.42 -0.90
N ARG A 157 -7.88 6.82 -0.87
CA ARG A 157 -7.72 5.44 -0.41
C ARG A 157 -7.96 5.27 1.10
N LEU A 158 -7.53 6.23 1.91
CA LEU A 158 -7.71 6.20 3.37
C LEU A 158 -9.15 6.50 3.80
N LEU A 159 -9.93 7.21 2.97
CA LEU A 159 -11.34 7.51 3.27
C LEU A 159 -12.31 6.35 3.04
N GLN A 160 -11.84 5.28 2.38
CA GLN A 160 -12.64 4.08 2.14
C GLN A 160 -13.09 3.42 3.45
N PRO A 161 -14.27 2.76 3.48
CA PRO A 161 -14.82 2.16 4.70
C PRO A 161 -13.90 1.13 5.35
N ASP A 162 -13.18 0.33 4.55
CA ASP A 162 -12.27 -0.70 5.04
C ASP A 162 -11.13 -0.11 5.87
N SER A 163 -10.53 0.99 5.42
CA SER A 163 -9.47 1.73 6.13
C SER A 163 -9.96 2.32 7.45
N LYS A 164 -11.23 2.76 7.50
CA LYS A 164 -11.85 3.31 8.71
C LYS A 164 -12.24 2.23 9.72
N GLU A 165 -12.64 1.06 9.25
CA GLU A 165 -13.11 -0.02 10.12
C GLU A 165 -11.97 -0.89 10.66
N LYS A 166 -10.97 -1.18 9.82
CA LYS A 166 -9.87 -2.09 10.15
C LYS A 166 -8.58 -1.36 10.53
N GLY A 167 -8.48 -0.08 10.20
CA GLY A 167 -7.24 0.66 10.27
C GLY A 167 -6.39 0.47 9.01
N TRP A 168 -5.26 1.16 8.97
CA TRP A 168 -4.45 1.26 7.78
C TRP A 168 -2.95 1.21 8.09
N LEU A 169 -2.19 0.75 7.12
CA LEU A 169 -0.74 0.78 7.09
C LEU A 169 -0.28 1.54 5.85
N LEU A 170 0.31 2.71 6.05
CA LEU A 170 0.90 3.51 4.99
C LEU A 170 2.36 3.08 4.73
N ASP A 171 2.64 2.66 3.50
CA ASP A 171 3.97 2.20 3.06
C ASP A 171 4.66 3.23 2.17
N GLY A 172 5.76 3.76 2.68
CA GLY A 172 6.65 4.66 1.94
C GLY A 172 6.03 6.02 1.65
N TYR A 173 5.15 6.48 2.54
CA TYR A 173 4.54 7.81 2.55
C TYR A 173 4.28 8.23 4.01
N PRO A 174 4.55 9.50 4.40
CA PRO A 174 5.05 10.62 3.58
C PRO A 174 6.55 10.50 3.23
N ARG A 175 6.99 11.21 2.17
CA ARG A 175 8.38 11.31 1.70
C ARG A 175 8.96 12.73 1.73
N SER A 176 8.16 13.71 2.10
CA SER A 176 8.54 15.10 2.29
C SER A 176 7.74 15.69 3.47
N SER A 177 8.25 16.78 4.05
CA SER A 177 7.54 17.49 5.13
C SER A 177 6.19 18.04 4.67
N SER A 178 6.09 18.54 3.43
CA SER A 178 4.84 19.02 2.85
C SER A 178 3.76 17.94 2.79
N GLN A 179 4.11 16.70 2.41
CA GLN A 179 3.19 15.56 2.44
C GLN A 179 2.74 15.21 3.86
N ALA A 180 3.68 15.25 4.81
CA ALA A 180 3.40 14.96 6.20
C ALA A 180 2.46 16.01 6.83
N ILE A 181 2.66 17.30 6.50
CA ILE A 181 1.77 18.40 6.91
C ILE A 181 0.38 18.20 6.32
N ALA A 182 0.29 17.90 5.03
CA ALA A 182 -0.99 17.68 4.37
C ALA A 182 -1.79 16.52 5.01
N LEU A 183 -1.14 15.41 5.38
CA LEU A 183 -1.80 14.32 6.11
C LEU A 183 -2.35 14.77 7.47
N LYS A 184 -1.58 15.57 8.20
CA LYS A 184 -1.96 16.09 9.51
C LYS A 184 -3.17 17.02 9.40
N GLU A 185 -3.17 17.91 8.41
CA GLU A 185 -4.30 18.82 8.12
C GLU A 185 -5.56 18.08 7.69
N LEU A 186 -5.41 16.96 6.96
CA LEU A 186 -6.51 16.06 6.62
C LEU A 186 -7.02 15.22 7.80
N GLY A 187 -6.38 15.31 8.97
CA GLY A 187 -6.78 14.60 10.19
C GLY A 187 -6.30 13.15 10.28
N PHE A 188 -5.39 12.71 9.40
CA PHE A 188 -4.82 11.38 9.47
C PHE A 188 -3.66 11.36 10.48
N LYS A 189 -3.95 10.81 11.67
CA LYS A 189 -2.97 10.64 12.74
C LYS A 189 -2.57 9.16 12.86
N PRO A 190 -1.31 8.80 12.58
CA PRO A 190 -0.80 7.46 12.88
C PRO A 190 -0.64 7.25 14.38
N ASP A 191 -0.78 6.02 14.84
CA ASP A 191 -0.48 5.63 16.22
C ASP A 191 0.99 5.21 16.36
N LEU A 192 1.61 4.78 15.25
CA LEU A 192 3.01 4.37 15.21
C LEU A 192 3.69 4.77 13.89
N PHE A 193 4.93 5.27 13.99
CA PHE A 193 5.80 5.53 12.84
C PHE A 193 7.02 4.61 12.89
N ILE A 194 7.19 3.72 11.92
CA ILE A 194 8.31 2.77 11.89
C ILE A 194 9.32 3.22 10.83
N LEU A 195 10.56 3.46 11.23
CA LEU A 195 11.67 3.72 10.32
C LEU A 195 12.53 2.47 10.16
N LEU A 196 12.65 1.97 8.93
CA LEU A 196 13.57 0.87 8.61
C LEU A 196 14.94 1.40 8.20
N GLU A 197 15.95 1.10 9.01
CA GLU A 197 17.35 1.48 8.80
C GLU A 197 18.14 0.30 8.22
N VAL A 198 18.79 0.54 7.08
CA VAL A 198 19.58 -0.46 6.35
C VAL A 198 20.79 0.24 5.73
N PRO A 199 22.01 -0.35 5.84
CA PRO A 199 23.21 0.19 5.18
C PRO A 199 23.05 0.34 3.66
N GLU A 200 23.53 1.45 3.11
CA GLU A 200 23.34 1.82 1.70
C GLU A 200 23.95 0.80 0.74
N GLU A 201 25.09 0.21 1.11
CA GLU A 201 25.83 -0.76 0.31
C GLU A 201 24.96 -2.00 -0.02
N ILE A 202 24.06 -2.35 0.90
CA ILE A 202 23.14 -3.48 0.76
C ILE A 202 21.92 -3.08 -0.09
N LEU A 203 21.49 -1.81 -0.02
CA LEU A 203 20.29 -1.34 -0.70
C LEU A 203 20.41 -1.40 -2.24
N VAL A 204 21.58 -1.04 -2.77
CA VAL A 204 21.82 -1.06 -4.22
C VAL A 204 21.75 -2.50 -4.75
N GLU A 205 22.44 -3.46 -4.11
CA GLU A 205 22.37 -4.88 -4.47
C GLU A 205 20.91 -5.39 -4.41
N ARG A 206 20.17 -5.03 -3.34
CA ARG A 206 18.77 -5.43 -3.14
C ARG A 206 17.83 -4.92 -4.23
N VAL A 207 18.04 -3.73 -4.78
CA VAL A 207 17.18 -3.23 -5.88
C VAL A 207 17.49 -3.95 -7.18
N VAL A 208 18.76 -4.06 -7.56
CA VAL A 208 19.15 -4.64 -8.86
C VAL A 208 18.73 -6.11 -8.96
N GLY A 209 18.78 -6.84 -7.84
CA GLY A 209 18.33 -8.22 -7.75
C GLY A 209 16.82 -8.42 -7.61
N ARG A 210 16.03 -7.35 -7.45
CA ARG A 210 14.57 -7.44 -7.23
C ARG A 210 13.84 -7.85 -8.49
N ARG A 211 12.87 -8.75 -8.35
CA ARG A 211 11.98 -9.21 -9.41
C ARG A 211 10.53 -9.18 -8.94
N LEU A 212 9.61 -8.98 -9.88
CA LEU A 212 8.17 -8.96 -9.66
C LEU A 212 7.52 -10.03 -10.52
N ASP A 213 6.69 -10.87 -9.90
CA ASP A 213 5.77 -11.73 -10.64
C ASP A 213 4.53 -10.91 -11.05
N PRO A 214 4.28 -10.66 -12.35
CA PRO A 214 3.16 -9.83 -12.80
C PRO A 214 1.79 -10.45 -12.52
N ILE A 215 1.71 -11.77 -12.30
CA ILE A 215 0.43 -12.46 -12.06
C ILE A 215 0.06 -12.40 -10.58
N THR A 216 1.00 -12.72 -9.70
CA THR A 216 0.73 -12.81 -8.25
C THR A 216 1.01 -11.50 -7.52
N GLY A 217 1.76 -10.58 -8.12
CA GLY A 217 2.26 -9.36 -7.46
C GLY A 217 3.35 -9.62 -6.42
N LYS A 218 3.79 -10.88 -6.24
CA LYS A 218 4.86 -11.22 -5.29
C LYS A 218 6.20 -10.67 -5.74
N ILE A 219 6.96 -10.17 -4.77
CA ILE A 219 8.32 -9.66 -4.95
C ILE A 219 9.31 -10.77 -4.61
N TYR A 220 10.23 -11.04 -5.53
CA TYR A 220 11.33 -11.99 -5.39
C TYR A 220 12.67 -11.28 -5.45
N HIS A 221 13.73 -11.99 -5.07
CA HIS A 221 15.11 -11.55 -5.21
C HIS A 221 16.00 -12.71 -5.67
N LEU A 222 16.83 -12.49 -6.69
CA LEU A 222 17.67 -13.54 -7.31
C LEU A 222 18.56 -14.32 -6.32
N LYS A 223 19.04 -13.62 -5.28
CA LYS A 223 19.86 -14.18 -4.19
C LYS A 223 19.07 -14.57 -2.94
N TYR A 224 18.34 -13.62 -2.33
CA TYR A 224 17.76 -13.76 -0.99
C TYR A 224 16.37 -14.40 -0.93
N SER A 225 15.57 -14.33 -2.00
CA SER A 225 14.20 -14.86 -2.03
C SER A 225 13.92 -15.39 -3.42
N ARG A 226 14.42 -16.61 -3.68
CA ARG A 226 14.35 -17.23 -5.00
C ARG A 226 12.94 -17.73 -5.28
N PRO A 227 12.46 -17.61 -6.54
CA PRO A 227 11.17 -18.18 -6.94
C PRO A 227 11.17 -19.71 -6.77
N GLU A 228 10.01 -20.26 -6.40
CA GLU A 228 9.88 -21.67 -6.04
C GLU A 228 9.81 -22.60 -7.26
N THR A 229 9.36 -22.09 -8.42
CA THR A 229 9.15 -22.88 -9.64
C THR A 229 9.74 -22.20 -10.87
N GLN A 230 10.13 -23.02 -11.86
CA GLN A 230 10.69 -22.55 -13.13
C GLN A 230 9.69 -21.71 -13.94
N GLU A 231 8.39 -21.98 -13.79
CA GLU A 231 7.35 -21.18 -14.42
C GLU A 231 7.37 -19.74 -13.90
N ILE A 232 7.46 -19.55 -12.58
CA ILE A 232 7.57 -18.23 -11.97
C ILE A 232 8.84 -17.55 -12.48
N VAL A 233 9.99 -18.24 -12.47
CA VAL A 233 11.28 -17.70 -12.97
C VAL A 233 11.11 -17.10 -14.38
N SER A 234 10.46 -17.82 -15.28
CA SER A 234 10.33 -17.43 -16.70
C SER A 234 9.49 -16.17 -16.93
N ARG A 235 8.56 -15.85 -16.02
CA ARG A 235 7.66 -14.70 -16.12
C ARG A 235 8.04 -13.51 -15.24
N LEU A 236 9.12 -13.63 -14.46
CA LEU A 236 9.59 -12.55 -13.61
C LEU A 236 9.97 -11.32 -14.44
N THR A 237 9.52 -10.16 -13.98
CA THR A 237 9.84 -8.87 -14.59
C THR A 237 10.60 -7.99 -13.60
N GLN A 238 11.25 -6.96 -14.13
CA GLN A 238 11.88 -5.91 -13.35
C GLN A 238 11.07 -4.63 -13.51
N ARG A 239 10.96 -3.83 -12.45
CA ARG A 239 10.29 -2.53 -12.55
C ARG A 239 11.18 -1.58 -13.35
N PHE A 240 10.57 -0.68 -14.12
CA PHE A 240 11.30 0.29 -14.94
C PHE A 240 12.13 1.30 -14.11
N ASP A 241 11.81 1.44 -12.82
CA ASP A 241 12.51 2.30 -11.86
C ASP A 241 13.57 1.57 -11.01
N ASP A 242 13.86 0.30 -11.32
CA ASP A 242 14.83 -0.55 -10.61
C ASP A 242 16.19 -0.61 -11.33
N THR A 243 16.73 0.53 -11.77
CA THR A 243 18.09 0.64 -12.31
C THR A 243 19.05 1.24 -11.28
N GLU A 244 20.35 0.93 -11.38
CA GLU A 244 21.35 1.41 -10.41
C GLU A 244 21.38 2.94 -10.31
N GLU A 245 21.30 3.63 -11.45
CA GLU A 245 21.34 5.09 -11.53
C GLU A 245 20.12 5.70 -10.82
N LYS A 246 18.92 5.16 -11.08
CA LYS A 246 17.68 5.64 -10.47
C LYS A 246 17.64 5.39 -8.98
N VAL A 247 18.23 4.29 -8.52
CA VAL A 247 18.31 3.96 -7.09
C VAL A 247 19.16 4.97 -6.34
N LYS A 248 20.34 5.32 -6.89
CA LYS A 248 21.21 6.35 -6.30
C LYS A 248 20.50 7.70 -6.18
N LEU A 249 19.77 8.11 -7.22
CA LEU A 249 18.96 9.34 -7.18
C LEU A 249 17.91 9.28 -6.06
N ARG A 250 17.19 8.17 -5.96
CA ARG A 250 16.15 7.98 -4.93
C ARG A 250 16.71 7.92 -3.51
N LEU A 251 17.91 7.36 -3.33
CA LEU A 251 18.62 7.34 -2.05
C LEU A 251 19.01 8.75 -1.64
N ASN A 252 19.57 9.54 -2.56
CA ASN A 252 19.91 10.94 -2.30
C ASN A 252 18.67 11.75 -1.88
N THR A 253 17.56 11.65 -2.63
CA THR A 253 16.31 12.33 -2.26
C THR A 253 15.77 11.84 -0.91
N HIS A 254 15.91 10.55 -0.59
CA HIS A 254 15.53 10.04 0.73
C HIS A 254 16.36 10.67 1.85
N HIS A 255 17.69 10.73 1.71
CA HIS A 255 18.57 11.32 2.72
C HIS A 255 18.31 12.81 2.93
N GLN A 256 17.99 13.55 1.87
CA GLN A 256 17.66 14.97 1.97
C GLN A 256 16.37 15.23 2.76
N ASN A 257 15.39 14.34 2.67
CA ASN A 257 14.05 14.58 3.19
C ASN A 257 13.74 13.83 4.49
N VAL A 258 14.45 12.74 4.79
CA VAL A 258 14.09 11.82 5.89
C VAL A 258 14.05 12.53 7.25
N GLU A 259 15.03 13.39 7.53
CA GLU A 259 15.11 14.11 8.80
C GLU A 259 13.92 15.06 8.99
N ALA A 260 13.54 15.78 7.92
CA ALA A 260 12.40 16.68 7.95
C ALA A 260 11.07 15.94 8.19
N VAL A 261 10.95 14.68 7.74
CA VAL A 261 9.77 13.85 8.02
C VAL A 261 9.83 13.29 9.45
N LEU A 262 10.99 12.82 9.91
CA LEU A 262 11.16 12.23 11.24
C LEU A 262 10.85 13.23 12.36
N SER A 263 11.30 14.48 12.21
CA SER A 263 11.03 15.55 13.19
C SER A 263 9.54 15.81 13.44
N MET A 264 8.65 15.41 12.53
CA MET A 264 7.20 15.56 12.70
C MET A 264 6.53 14.45 13.49
N TYR A 265 7.18 13.29 13.63
CA TYR A 265 6.62 12.08 14.24
C TYR A 265 7.53 11.50 15.32
N GLU A 266 8.44 12.29 15.86
CA GLU A 266 9.48 11.85 16.80
C GLU A 266 8.90 11.15 18.04
N ASP A 267 7.75 11.61 18.52
CA ASP A 267 7.03 11.10 19.69
C ASP A 267 6.48 9.68 19.52
N ILE A 268 6.25 9.26 18.28
CA ILE A 268 5.68 7.95 17.93
C ILE A 268 6.64 7.10 17.06
N THR A 269 7.90 7.53 16.91
CA THR A 269 8.86 6.88 16.02
C THR A 269 9.56 5.71 16.70
N ILE A 270 9.57 4.57 16.00
CA ILE A 270 10.40 3.40 16.33
C ILE A 270 11.37 3.15 15.18
N LYS A 271 12.67 3.11 15.50
CA LYS A 271 13.72 2.73 14.55
C LYS A 271 13.97 1.22 14.62
N ALA A 272 14.00 0.57 13.46
CA ALA A 272 14.23 -0.86 13.34
C ALA A 272 15.33 -1.16 12.31
N TRP A 273 16.30 -1.98 12.71
CA TRP A 273 17.44 -2.39 11.88
C TRP A 273 17.15 -3.74 11.20
N ILE A 274 17.38 -3.84 9.89
CA ILE A 274 17.09 -5.04 9.07
C ILE A 274 18.23 -5.43 8.12
#